data_AF-A0A4C2A7V7-F1
#
_entry.id   AF-A0A4C2A7V7-F1
#
_cell.length_a   1.000
_cell.length_b   1.000
_cell.length_c   1.000
_cell.angle_alpha   90.00
_cell.angle_beta   90.00
_cell.angle_gamma   90.00
#
_symmetry.space_group_name_H-M   'P 1'
#
loop_
_entity.id
_entity.type
_entity.pdbx_description
1 polymer ?
#
loop_
_entity_poly.entity_id
_entity_poly.type
_entity_poly.pdbx_seq_one_letter_code
_entity_poly.pdbx_strand_id
1 'polypeptide(L)'
;MRSDNKLAKILVQLDTGKTEDDEGYGNSSRTSKINKLQMDDGSQGMTGQVPGQRQVLELDELAFTQGSHFMANKRCQLPDGSFRKQRKGYEEVHVPALKQVPFEDKEELQPIDKLPKYVQPVFEGFKTLNRIQSRLWRSALESDENMLLCAPTGAGKTNVALLCMMREIGKHINEDGTINADDFKIIYVAPMKSLVQEMVGNFGRRLACYNLTVSELTGDHQLTREQIAATQVIVCTLKMGHHYT
;
A
#
# COMPACT_ATOMS: atom_id res chain seq x y z
N MET A 1 -19.52 -39.16 10.13
CA MET A 1 -19.60 -38.41 11.41
C MET A 1 -18.94 -37.06 11.17
N ARG A 2 -19.58 -35.89 11.25
CA ARG A 2 -20.96 -35.46 11.51
C ARG A 2 -21.21 -34.33 10.50
N SER A 3 -22.31 -34.40 9.75
CA SER A 3 -22.75 -33.30 8.89
C SER A 3 -23.12 -32.13 9.79
N ASP A 4 -22.31 -31.07 9.79
CA ASP A 4 -22.52 -29.93 10.68
C ASP A 4 -23.72 -29.12 10.17
N ASN A 5 -24.90 -29.41 10.70
CA ASN A 5 -26.17 -28.74 10.38
C ASN A 5 -26.13 -27.21 10.59
N LYS A 6 -25.12 -26.68 11.29
CA LYS A 6 -24.87 -25.24 11.42
C LYS A 6 -24.24 -24.63 10.17
N LEU A 7 -23.27 -25.31 9.55
CA LEU A 7 -22.61 -24.82 8.34
C LEU A 7 -23.53 -24.84 7.12
N ALA A 8 -24.38 -25.86 7.01
CA ALA A 8 -25.39 -25.94 5.95
C ALA A 8 -26.40 -24.78 6.02
N LYS A 9 -26.80 -24.35 7.23
CA LYS A 9 -27.72 -23.22 7.41
C LYS A 9 -27.09 -21.87 7.03
N ILE A 10 -25.81 -21.68 7.37
CA ILE A 10 -25.08 -20.45 7.03
C ILE A 10 -24.88 -20.34 5.51
N LEU A 11 -24.59 -21.46 4.84
CA LEU A 11 -24.47 -21.50 3.38
C LEU A 11 -25.79 -21.16 2.68
N VAL A 12 -26.93 -21.67 3.18
CA VAL A 12 -28.26 -21.31 2.64
C VAL A 12 -28.65 -19.86 2.92
N GLN A 13 -28.25 -19.31 4.08
CA GLN A 13 -28.49 -17.90 4.42
C GLN A 13 -27.69 -16.94 3.53
N LEU A 14 -26.46 -17.30 3.14
CA LEU A 14 -25.65 -16.54 2.21
C LEU A 14 -26.19 -16.58 0.77
N ASP A 15 -26.84 -17.69 0.36
CA ASP A 15 -27.40 -17.85 -0.99
C ASP A 15 -28.78 -17.18 -1.16
N THR A 16 -29.59 -17.11 -0.10
CA THR A 16 -30.98 -16.60 -0.16
C THR A 16 -31.17 -15.17 0.34
N GLY A 17 -30.17 -14.60 1.03
CA GLY A 17 -30.17 -13.19 1.45
C GLY A 17 -31.27 -12.78 2.44
N LYS A 18 -31.95 -13.74 3.10
CA LYS A 18 -32.99 -13.46 4.11
C LYS A 18 -32.50 -13.79 5.51
N THR A 19 -32.41 -12.78 6.36
CA THR A 19 -32.32 -12.91 7.82
C THR A 19 -33.73 -13.02 8.40
N GLU A 20 -34.09 -14.17 8.96
CA GLU A 20 -35.26 -14.30 9.84
C GLU A 20 -34.84 -13.87 11.25
N ASP A 21 -34.97 -12.57 11.54
CA ASP A 21 -35.05 -12.02 12.90
C ASP A 21 -35.79 -10.67 12.79
N ASP A 22 -37.12 -10.73 12.69
CA ASP A 22 -38.01 -9.58 12.87
C ASP A 22 -39.02 -9.93 13.98
N GLU A 23 -38.68 -9.56 15.21
CA GLU A 23 -39.67 -9.37 16.28
C GLU A 23 -39.48 -7.98 16.91
N GLY A 24 -40.17 -7.00 16.31
CA GLY A 24 -41.03 -6.07 17.03
C GLY A 24 -40.38 -4.93 17.82
N TYR A 25 -40.46 -3.70 17.28
CA TYR A 25 -41.04 -2.55 17.97
C TYR A 25 -41.42 -1.49 16.93
N GLY A 26 -42.72 -1.26 16.78
CA GLY A 26 -43.26 -0.36 15.76
C GLY A 26 -42.99 1.12 16.02
N ASN A 27 -42.87 1.89 14.96
CA ASN A 27 -43.61 3.15 14.86
C ASN A 27 -43.82 3.61 13.41
N SER A 28 -45.10 3.73 13.05
CA SER A 28 -45.68 4.77 12.20
C SER A 28 -45.23 4.93 10.73
N SER A 29 -46.01 4.29 9.85
CA SER A 29 -46.81 4.95 8.81
C SER A 29 -46.40 6.35 8.32
N ARG A 30 -45.86 6.39 7.09
CA ARG A 30 -45.94 7.46 6.05
C ARG A 30 -44.85 7.12 5.03
N THR A 31 -45.11 6.59 3.85
CA THR A 31 -45.73 7.32 2.73
C THR A 31 -45.97 6.31 1.63
N SER A 32 -47.21 5.85 1.47
CA SER A 32 -47.64 5.13 0.29
C SER A 32 -48.02 6.15 -0.78
N LYS A 33 -47.63 5.87 -2.02
CA LYS A 33 -48.03 6.56 -3.26
C LYS A 33 -47.22 7.82 -3.54
N ILE A 34 -46.22 7.70 -4.40
CA ILE A 34 -45.99 8.56 -5.58
C ILE A 34 -44.93 7.83 -6.44
N ASN A 35 -45.08 7.93 -7.76
CA ASN A 35 -44.20 7.43 -8.82
C ASN A 35 -44.45 6.02 -9.35
N LYS A 36 -45.61 5.88 -9.98
CA LYS A 36 -45.77 5.10 -11.21
C LYS A 36 -45.60 6.06 -12.40
N LEU A 37 -44.36 6.34 -12.81
CA LEU A 37 -44.07 6.95 -14.11
C LEU A 37 -42.85 6.28 -14.74
N GLN A 38 -43.03 5.97 -16.02
CA GLN A 38 -42.19 5.22 -16.93
C GLN A 38 -40.77 5.78 -17.05
N MET A 39 -39.78 4.89 -17.14
CA MET A 39 -38.61 5.10 -17.98
C MET A 39 -38.36 3.80 -18.75
N ASP A 40 -38.77 3.83 -20.01
CA ASP A 40 -38.30 2.98 -21.10
C ASP A 40 -37.15 3.75 -21.74
N ASP A 41 -35.92 3.24 -21.65
CA ASP A 41 -34.91 3.48 -22.68
C ASP A 41 -33.92 2.30 -22.71
N GLY A 42 -33.87 1.68 -23.89
CA GLY A 42 -33.09 0.50 -24.16
C GLY A 42 -31.62 0.84 -24.41
N SER A 43 -30.75 0.28 -23.57
CA SER A 43 -29.38 0.00 -23.97
C SER A 43 -29.04 -1.45 -23.60
N GLN A 44 -29.05 -2.31 -24.62
CA GLN A 44 -28.61 -3.70 -24.53
C GLN A 44 -27.10 -3.74 -24.29
N GLY A 45 -26.69 -3.72 -23.03
CA GLY A 45 -25.39 -4.20 -22.59
C GLY A 45 -25.56 -5.57 -21.95
N MET A 46 -24.92 -6.61 -22.51
CA MET A 46 -24.80 -7.93 -21.90
C MET A 46 -24.25 -7.79 -20.47
N THR A 47 -25.13 -7.76 -19.48
CA THR A 47 -24.77 -7.82 -18.06
C THR A 47 -25.26 -9.16 -17.54
N GLY A 48 -24.32 -9.98 -17.06
CA GLY A 48 -24.64 -11.24 -16.39
C GLY A 48 -25.65 -10.99 -15.28
N GLN A 49 -26.84 -11.59 -15.38
CA GLN A 49 -27.84 -11.52 -14.33
C GLN A 49 -27.34 -12.33 -13.13
N VAL A 50 -26.76 -11.63 -12.15
CA VAL A 50 -26.51 -12.20 -10.82
C VAL A 50 -27.88 -12.41 -10.15
N PRO A 51 -28.27 -13.66 -9.80
CA PRO A 51 -29.55 -13.96 -9.17
C PRO A 51 -29.59 -13.42 -7.73
N GLY A 52 -30.72 -12.85 -7.32
CA GLY A 52 -30.95 -12.34 -5.96
C GLY A 52 -31.75 -11.03 -5.92
N GLN A 53 -32.40 -10.76 -4.77
CA GLN A 53 -33.08 -9.49 -4.52
C GLN A 53 -32.03 -8.43 -4.15
N ARG A 54 -31.92 -7.37 -4.96
CA ARG A 54 -30.95 -6.28 -4.72
C ARG A 54 -31.59 -5.17 -3.92
N GLN A 55 -30.96 -4.75 -2.84
CA GLN A 55 -31.31 -3.54 -2.11
C GLN A 55 -30.54 -2.35 -2.72
N VAL A 56 -31.25 -1.27 -3.02
CA VAL A 56 -30.61 -0.01 -3.42
C VAL A 56 -30.05 0.66 -2.16
N LEU A 57 -28.78 1.03 -2.20
CA LEU A 57 -28.09 1.73 -1.12
C LEU A 57 -27.77 3.16 -1.55
N GLU A 58 -27.90 4.11 -0.63
CA GLU A 58 -27.44 5.49 -0.83
C GLU A 58 -25.95 5.58 -0.49
N LEU A 59 -25.10 5.59 -1.51
CA LEU A 59 -23.65 5.55 -1.36
C LEU A 59 -23.09 6.84 -0.73
N ASP A 60 -23.77 7.97 -0.90
CA ASP A 60 -23.36 9.26 -0.35
C ASP A 60 -23.45 9.28 1.19
N GLU A 61 -24.43 8.58 1.78
CA GLU A 61 -24.54 8.45 3.23
C GLU A 61 -23.45 7.55 3.84
N LEU A 62 -22.93 6.60 3.06
CA LEU A 62 -21.88 5.69 3.48
C LEU A 62 -20.47 6.30 3.34
N ALA A 63 -20.34 7.43 2.64
CA ALA A 63 -19.07 8.08 2.43
C ALA A 63 -18.60 8.87 3.66
N PHE A 64 -17.31 8.75 4.01
CA PHE A 64 -16.70 9.59 5.04
C PHE A 64 -16.42 11.00 4.50
N THR A 65 -17.34 11.93 4.76
CA THR A 65 -17.26 13.33 4.28
C THR A 65 -15.99 14.08 4.70
N GLN A 66 -15.34 13.65 5.80
CA GLN A 66 -14.10 14.24 6.30
C GLN A 66 -12.83 13.69 5.63
N GLY A 67 -12.92 12.66 4.78
CA GLY A 67 -11.79 12.08 4.05
C GLY A 67 -10.60 11.75 4.97
N SER A 68 -9.42 12.31 4.67
CA SER A 68 -8.19 12.10 5.45
C SER A 68 -8.22 12.69 6.87
N HIS A 69 -9.16 13.59 7.17
CA HIS A 69 -9.36 14.13 8.52
C HIS A 69 -10.30 13.29 9.38
N PHE A 70 -10.87 12.21 8.83
CA PHE A 70 -11.75 11.32 9.57
C PHE A 70 -11.01 10.65 10.73
N MET A 71 -11.39 10.99 11.97
CA MET A 71 -10.89 10.33 13.16
C MET A 71 -11.85 9.22 13.61
N ALA A 72 -11.59 7.99 13.17
CA ALA A 72 -12.34 6.81 13.63
C ALA A 72 -12.22 6.60 15.15
N ASN A 73 -11.07 6.98 15.72
CA ASN A 73 -10.79 6.86 17.15
C ASN A 73 -11.39 8.04 17.92
N LYS A 74 -12.34 7.76 18.81
CA LYS A 74 -12.97 8.79 19.68
C LYS A 74 -12.06 9.26 20.83
N ARG A 75 -10.94 8.57 21.08
CA ARG A 75 -10.00 8.87 22.18
C ARG A 75 -8.56 8.82 21.67
N CYS A 76 -7.75 9.79 22.10
CA CYS A 76 -6.31 9.86 21.82
C CYS A 76 -5.54 9.73 23.14
N GLN A 77 -4.68 8.72 23.24
CA GLN A 77 -3.81 8.51 24.40
C GLN A 77 -2.42 9.08 24.09
N LEU A 78 -1.85 9.81 25.04
CA LEU A 78 -0.53 10.40 24.89
C LEU A 78 0.52 9.53 25.61
N PRO A 79 1.77 9.50 25.11
CA PRO A 79 2.87 8.79 25.77
C PRO A 79 3.13 9.31 27.19
N ASP A 80 3.72 8.46 28.03
CA ASP A 80 4.12 8.83 29.38
C ASP A 80 5.05 10.05 29.39
N GLY A 81 4.86 10.93 30.38
CA GLY A 81 5.56 12.20 30.48
C GLY A 81 5.00 13.32 29.59
N SER A 82 3.98 13.05 28.78
CA SER A 82 3.25 14.13 28.07
C SER A 82 2.45 14.98 29.06
N PHE A 83 2.42 16.29 28.85
CA PHE A 83 1.64 17.22 29.69
C PHE A 83 0.96 18.30 28.86
N ARG A 84 -0.10 18.89 29.42
CA ARG A 84 -0.89 19.95 28.79
C ARG A 84 -0.76 21.25 29.58
N LYS A 85 -0.61 22.38 28.89
CA LYS A 85 -0.56 23.72 29.47
C LYS A 85 -1.63 24.59 28.83
N GLN A 86 -2.63 24.98 29.60
CA GLN A 86 -3.64 25.94 29.15
C GLN A 86 -3.06 27.37 29.17
N ARG A 87 -3.21 28.09 28.07
CA ARG A 87 -2.84 29.50 27.93
C ARG A 87 -4.04 30.34 27.50
N LYS A 88 -3.89 31.66 27.51
CA LYS A 88 -4.94 32.58 27.04
C LYS A 88 -5.06 32.46 25.52
N GLY A 89 -6.09 31.77 25.05
CA GLY A 89 -6.42 31.62 23.63
C GLY A 89 -5.87 30.37 22.93
N TYR A 90 -5.11 29.52 23.64
CA TYR A 90 -4.60 28.26 23.08
C TYR A 90 -4.27 27.24 24.18
N GLU A 91 -4.17 25.97 23.80
CA GLU A 91 -3.69 24.87 24.63
C GLU A 91 -2.39 24.34 24.03
N GLU A 92 -1.35 24.19 24.85
CA GLU A 92 -0.11 23.53 24.45
C GLU A 92 -0.11 22.09 24.95
N VAL A 93 0.14 21.14 24.04
CA VAL A 93 0.37 19.74 24.39
C VAL A 93 1.84 19.43 24.13
N HIS A 94 2.58 19.08 25.18
CA HIS A 94 4.00 18.72 25.10
C HIS A 94 4.13 17.20 25.15
N VAL A 95 4.77 16.61 24.12
CA VAL A 95 5.04 15.17 24.04
C VAL A 95 6.56 14.98 24.04
N PRO A 96 7.14 14.26 25.02
CA PRO A 96 8.59 14.07 25.10
C PRO A 96 9.10 13.17 23.97
N ALA A 97 10.39 13.31 23.63
CA ALA A 97 11.04 12.41 22.69
C ALA A 97 11.08 10.98 23.24
N LEU A 98 10.69 10.01 22.42
CA LEU A 98 10.76 8.59 22.77
C LEU A 98 12.22 8.16 22.93
N LYS A 99 12.49 7.37 23.97
CA LYS A 99 13.80 6.74 24.16
C LYS A 99 13.97 5.62 23.14
N GLN A 100 15.17 5.49 22.58
CA GLN A 100 15.48 4.39 21.68
C GLN A 100 15.41 3.06 22.44
N VAL A 101 14.78 2.06 21.83
CA VAL A 101 14.77 0.70 22.37
C VAL A 101 16.21 0.18 22.39
N PRO A 102 16.71 -0.43 23.47
CA PRO A 102 18.02 -1.08 23.48
C PRO A 102 18.13 -2.18 22.41
N PHE A 103 19.34 -2.52 22.00
CA PHE A 103 19.58 -3.68 21.15
C PHE A 103 19.22 -4.97 21.91
N GLU A 104 18.66 -5.94 21.21
CA GLU A 104 18.47 -7.30 21.74
C GLU A 104 19.81 -8.06 21.73
N ASP A 105 19.97 -9.08 22.57
CA ASP A 105 21.26 -9.77 22.80
C ASP A 105 21.92 -10.36 21.54
N LYS A 106 21.15 -10.60 20.47
CA LYS A 106 21.62 -11.14 19.18
C LYS A 106 21.40 -10.20 18.02
N GLU A 107 21.07 -8.94 18.30
CA GLU A 107 20.81 -7.95 17.27
C GLU A 107 22.07 -7.17 16.94
N GLU A 108 22.57 -7.37 15.72
CA GLU A 108 23.71 -6.64 15.18
C GLU A 108 23.30 -5.93 13.88
N LEU A 109 24.01 -4.84 13.57
CA LEU A 109 23.86 -4.17 12.29
C LEU A 109 24.47 -5.04 11.20
N GLN A 110 23.74 -5.24 10.11
CA GLN A 110 24.18 -6.04 8.98
C GLN A 110 25.23 -5.25 8.17
N PRO A 111 26.48 -5.72 8.10
CA PRO A 111 27.50 -5.12 7.26
C PRO A 111 27.18 -5.31 5.76
N ILE A 112 27.54 -4.33 4.92
CA ILE A 112 27.27 -4.40 3.47
C ILE A 112 28.11 -5.49 2.79
N ASP A 113 29.33 -5.72 3.24
CA ASP A 113 30.23 -6.77 2.75
C ASP A 113 29.69 -8.20 2.97
N LYS A 114 28.79 -8.38 3.94
CA LYS A 114 28.09 -9.65 4.21
C LYS A 114 26.79 -9.84 3.42
N LEU A 115 26.35 -8.85 2.65
CA LEU A 115 25.21 -9.02 1.73
C LEU A 115 25.62 -9.79 0.48
N PRO A 116 24.67 -10.36 -0.29
CA PRO A 116 24.99 -11.00 -1.56
C PRO A 116 25.77 -10.06 -2.50
N LYS A 117 26.75 -10.58 -3.23
CA LYS A 117 27.70 -9.77 -4.04
C LYS A 117 27.00 -8.84 -5.04
N TYR A 118 25.89 -9.28 -5.62
CA TYR A 118 25.10 -8.50 -6.56
C TYR A 118 24.29 -7.36 -5.91
N VAL A 119 24.26 -7.26 -4.58
CA VAL A 119 23.55 -6.19 -3.85
C VAL A 119 24.52 -5.12 -3.36
N GLN A 120 25.77 -5.49 -3.11
CA GLN A 120 26.75 -4.58 -2.49
C GLN A 120 27.00 -3.28 -3.29
N PRO A 121 27.10 -3.30 -4.64
CA PRO A 121 27.37 -2.10 -5.43
C PRO A 121 26.33 -0.99 -5.27
N VAL A 122 25.04 -1.31 -5.10
CA VAL A 122 24.03 -0.26 -4.92
C VAL A 122 24.16 0.45 -3.57
N PHE A 123 24.84 -0.16 -2.60
CA PHE A 123 25.13 0.42 -1.30
C PHE A 123 26.54 1.02 -1.21
N GLU A 124 27.13 1.43 -2.34
CA GLU A 124 28.40 2.16 -2.33
C GLU A 124 28.34 3.38 -1.39
N GLY A 125 29.39 3.53 -0.57
CA GLY A 125 29.50 4.56 0.48
C GLY A 125 28.88 4.16 1.83
N PHE A 126 28.22 3.00 1.94
CA PHE A 126 27.61 2.52 3.18
C PHE A 126 28.48 1.43 3.80
N LYS A 127 28.69 1.50 5.12
CA LYS A 127 29.40 0.45 5.86
C LYS A 127 28.45 -0.65 6.35
N THR A 128 27.29 -0.25 6.83
CA THR A 128 26.27 -1.14 7.41
C THR A 128 24.87 -0.69 7.01
N LEU A 129 23.93 -1.62 7.00
CA LEU A 129 22.50 -1.32 7.02
C LEU A 129 22.10 -0.73 8.38
N ASN A 130 21.01 0.04 8.42
CA ASN A 130 20.46 0.52 9.68
C ASN A 130 19.76 -0.62 10.45
N ARG A 131 19.32 -0.36 11.68
CA ARG A 131 18.70 -1.38 12.54
C ARG A 131 17.49 -2.08 11.89
N ILE A 132 16.55 -1.32 11.32
CA ILE A 132 15.34 -1.87 10.69
C ILE A 132 15.68 -2.66 9.44
N GLN A 133 16.55 -2.12 8.59
CA GLN A 133 17.04 -2.79 7.38
C GLN A 133 17.78 -4.08 7.71
N SER A 134 18.59 -4.10 8.79
CA SER A 134 19.33 -5.27 9.26
C SER A 134 18.41 -6.39 9.76
N ARG A 135 17.24 -6.06 10.30
CA ARG A 135 16.23 -7.08 10.66
C ARG A 135 15.51 -7.67 9.44
N LEU A 136 15.33 -6.87 8.39
CA LEU A 136 14.45 -7.20 7.26
C LEU A 136 15.16 -7.69 6.00
N TRP A 137 16.49 -7.56 5.91
CA TRP A 137 17.21 -7.84 4.66
C TRP A 137 16.98 -9.27 4.15
N ARG A 138 16.87 -10.26 5.05
CA ARG A 138 16.56 -11.65 4.65
C ARG A 138 15.18 -11.76 4.03
N SER A 139 14.15 -11.20 4.67
CA SER A 139 12.81 -11.18 4.09
C SER A 139 12.77 -10.46 2.75
N ALA A 140 13.53 -9.37 2.59
CA ALA A 140 13.57 -8.59 1.36
C ALA A 140 14.38 -9.24 0.22
N LEU A 141 15.44 -10.00 0.54
CA LEU A 141 16.35 -10.59 -0.47
C LEU A 141 16.18 -12.09 -0.66
N GLU A 142 15.62 -12.82 0.30
CA GLU A 142 15.53 -14.29 0.32
C GLU A 142 14.09 -14.81 0.14
N SER A 143 13.06 -13.96 0.25
CA SER A 143 11.65 -14.33 0.02
C SER A 143 10.95 -13.48 -1.06
N ASP A 144 10.02 -14.10 -1.80
CA ASP A 144 9.09 -13.44 -2.75
C ASP A 144 7.74 -13.09 -2.12
N GLU A 145 7.62 -13.30 -0.80
CA GLU A 145 6.41 -12.97 -0.05
C GLU A 145 6.18 -11.46 -0.01
N ASN A 146 4.90 -11.08 0.00
CA ASN A 146 4.49 -9.70 0.15
C ASN A 146 4.94 -9.16 1.53
N MET A 147 5.52 -7.96 1.55
CA MET A 147 6.04 -7.34 2.76
C MET A 147 5.31 -6.03 3.10
N LEU A 148 4.89 -5.91 4.37
CA LEU A 148 4.36 -4.66 4.93
C LEU A 148 5.31 -4.13 6.02
N LEU A 149 5.84 -2.93 5.81
CA LEU A 149 6.72 -2.25 6.76
C LEU A 149 6.08 -0.98 7.33
N CYS A 150 5.66 -1.06 8.60
CA CYS A 150 5.17 0.08 9.36
C CYS A 150 6.30 0.70 10.18
N ALA A 151 6.98 1.69 9.63
CA ALA A 151 8.08 2.38 10.29
C ALA A 151 7.96 3.91 10.14
N PRO A 152 8.46 4.70 11.12
CA PRO A 152 8.37 6.15 11.08
C PRO A 152 9.12 6.77 9.89
N THR A 153 8.82 8.02 9.56
CA THR A 153 9.56 8.77 8.53
C THR A 153 11.04 8.88 8.94
N GLY A 154 11.95 8.74 7.98
CA GLY A 154 13.39 8.72 8.25
C GLY A 154 13.96 7.38 8.73
N ALA A 155 13.12 6.36 8.98
CA ALA A 155 13.56 5.02 9.39
C ALA A 155 14.32 4.22 8.31
N GLY A 156 14.50 4.77 7.10
CA GLY A 156 15.22 4.12 6.01
C GLY A 156 14.39 3.11 5.20
N LYS A 157 13.06 3.29 5.14
CA LYS A 157 12.13 2.47 4.33
C LYS A 157 12.54 2.39 2.85
N THR A 158 13.07 3.47 2.28
CA THR A 158 13.51 3.52 0.88
C THR A 158 14.59 2.49 0.55
N ASN A 159 15.55 2.25 1.45
CA ASN A 159 16.57 1.23 1.22
C ASN A 159 16.01 -0.19 1.37
N VAL A 160 14.95 -0.38 2.17
CA VAL A 160 14.25 -1.67 2.22
C VAL A 160 13.57 -1.95 0.89
N ALA A 161 12.94 -0.94 0.28
CA ALA A 161 12.42 -1.07 -1.08
C ALA A 161 13.54 -1.38 -2.09
N LEU A 162 14.69 -0.70 -1.99
CA LEU A 162 15.86 -0.99 -2.84
C LEU A 162 16.35 -2.44 -2.69
N LEU A 163 16.37 -3.00 -1.47
CA LEU A 163 16.70 -4.42 -1.28
C LEU A 163 15.74 -5.34 -2.04
N CYS A 164 14.43 -5.04 -2.01
CA CYS A 164 13.43 -5.80 -2.77
C CYS A 164 13.64 -5.67 -4.28
N MET A 165 13.97 -4.46 -4.76
CA MET A 165 14.31 -4.26 -6.18
C MET A 165 15.53 -5.08 -6.57
N MET A 166 16.56 -5.11 -5.73
CA MET A 166 17.76 -5.90 -5.98
C MET A 166 17.47 -7.40 -6.01
N ARG A 167 16.55 -7.90 -5.19
CA ARG A 167 16.10 -9.30 -5.30
C ARG A 167 15.60 -9.60 -6.69
N GLU A 168 14.70 -8.76 -7.23
CA GLU A 168 14.13 -8.98 -8.55
C GLU A 168 15.19 -8.88 -9.64
N ILE A 169 16.04 -7.83 -9.62
CA ILE A 169 17.17 -7.68 -10.53
C ILE A 169 18.09 -8.91 -10.47
N GLY A 170 18.33 -9.43 -9.26
CA GLY A 170 19.20 -10.59 -9.01
C GLY A 170 18.73 -11.89 -9.66
N LYS A 171 17.42 -12.04 -9.95
CA LYS A 171 16.88 -13.21 -10.67
C LYS A 171 17.26 -13.22 -12.15
N HIS A 172 17.59 -12.06 -12.71
CA HIS A 172 17.86 -11.85 -14.13
C HIS A 172 19.35 -11.55 -14.39
N ILE A 173 20.23 -11.92 -13.45
CA ILE A 173 21.69 -11.85 -13.61
C ILE A 173 22.18 -13.16 -14.21
N ASN A 174 22.86 -13.06 -15.35
CA ASN A 174 23.52 -14.18 -16.01
C ASN A 174 24.83 -14.54 -15.29
N GLU A 175 25.37 -15.73 -15.57
CA GLU A 175 26.63 -16.21 -14.97
C GLU A 175 27.84 -15.30 -15.30
N ASP A 176 27.79 -14.57 -16.42
CA ASP A 176 28.80 -13.60 -16.83
C ASP A 176 28.68 -12.24 -16.11
N GLY A 177 27.65 -12.05 -15.28
CA GLY A 177 27.36 -10.82 -14.56
C GLY A 177 26.54 -9.79 -15.35
N THR A 178 26.13 -10.09 -16.57
CA THR A 178 25.20 -9.24 -17.34
C THR A 178 23.77 -9.37 -16.82
N ILE A 179 22.95 -8.34 -16.98
CA ILE A 179 21.53 -8.35 -16.57
C ILE A 179 20.65 -8.37 -17.80
N ASN A 180 19.69 -9.30 -17.82
CA ASN A 180 18.63 -9.34 -18.84
C ASN A 180 17.58 -8.26 -18.51
N ALA A 181 17.89 -7.02 -18.88
CA ALA A 181 17.09 -5.84 -18.54
C ALA A 181 15.69 -5.79 -19.21
N ASP A 182 15.43 -6.68 -20.17
CA ASP A 182 14.15 -6.79 -20.87
C ASP A 182 13.19 -7.79 -20.20
N ASP A 183 13.68 -8.64 -19.28
CA ASP A 183 12.88 -9.71 -18.66
C ASP A 183 12.04 -9.24 -17.47
N PHE A 184 12.26 -7.99 -17.00
CA PHE A 184 11.55 -7.46 -15.84
C PHE A 184 11.26 -5.96 -15.93
N LYS A 185 10.24 -5.55 -15.16
CA LYS A 185 9.90 -4.15 -14.88
C LYS A 185 9.55 -4.01 -13.40
N ILE A 186 10.00 -2.94 -12.78
CA ILE A 186 9.70 -2.62 -11.38
C ILE A 186 8.95 -1.30 -11.34
N ILE A 187 7.78 -1.30 -10.68
CA ILE A 187 6.96 -0.09 -10.50
C ILE A 187 7.09 0.38 -9.05
N TYR A 188 7.59 1.60 -8.87
CA TYR A 188 7.65 2.27 -7.57
C TYR A 188 6.58 3.36 -7.49
N VAL A 189 5.57 3.15 -6.66
CA VAL A 189 4.47 4.11 -6.50
C VAL A 189 4.76 5.01 -5.30
N ALA A 190 4.81 6.32 -5.53
CA ALA A 190 4.99 7.33 -4.50
C ALA A 190 3.75 8.25 -4.38
N PRO A 191 3.46 8.79 -3.18
CA PRO A 191 2.27 9.62 -2.97
C PRO A 191 2.37 11.03 -3.59
N MET A 192 3.57 11.56 -3.78
CA MET A 192 3.80 12.96 -4.18
C MET A 192 4.75 13.04 -5.37
N LYS A 193 4.50 13.99 -6.30
CA LYS A 193 5.34 14.21 -7.49
C LYS A 193 6.77 14.63 -7.14
N SER A 194 6.95 15.50 -6.14
CA SER A 194 8.29 15.89 -5.66
C SER A 194 9.11 14.69 -5.18
N LEU A 195 8.44 13.77 -4.48
CA LEU A 195 9.09 12.55 -4.01
C LEU A 195 9.42 11.60 -5.17
N VAL A 196 8.62 11.56 -6.23
CA VAL A 196 8.95 10.80 -7.46
C VAL A 196 10.28 11.29 -8.04
N GLN A 197 10.44 12.59 -8.24
CA GLN A 197 11.65 13.17 -8.82
C GLN A 197 12.89 12.88 -7.96
N GLU A 198 12.76 13.01 -6.63
CA GLU A 198 13.83 12.65 -5.69
C GLU A 198 14.20 11.17 -5.81
N MET A 199 13.20 10.28 -5.87
CA MET A 199 13.42 8.84 -5.96
C MET A 199 14.01 8.41 -7.31
N VAL A 200 13.62 9.03 -8.43
CA VAL A 200 14.27 8.79 -9.73
C VAL A 200 15.75 9.15 -9.68
N GLY A 201 16.09 10.32 -9.14
CA GLY A 201 17.49 10.74 -9.00
C GLY A 201 18.29 9.88 -8.00
N ASN A 202 17.64 9.36 -6.96
CA ASN A 202 18.27 8.45 -6.00
C ASN A 202 18.48 7.05 -6.62
N PHE A 203 17.42 6.40 -7.08
CA PHE A 203 17.50 5.06 -7.67
C PHE A 203 18.33 5.05 -8.95
N GLY A 204 18.25 6.08 -9.79
CA GLY A 204 19.08 6.22 -10.98
C GLY A 204 20.57 6.19 -10.66
N ARG A 205 21.01 6.93 -9.63
CA ARG A 205 22.41 6.89 -9.18
C ARG A 205 22.81 5.54 -8.58
N ARG A 206 21.91 4.91 -7.82
CA ARG A 206 22.16 3.62 -7.15
C ARG A 206 22.28 2.46 -8.14
N LEU A 207 21.42 2.45 -9.15
CA LEU A 207 21.31 1.38 -10.15
C LEU A 207 22.16 1.63 -11.39
N ALA A 208 22.85 2.78 -11.48
CA ALA A 208 23.76 3.10 -12.58
C ALA A 208 24.88 2.06 -12.74
N CYS A 209 25.33 1.44 -11.65
CA CYS A 209 26.33 0.36 -11.69
C CYS A 209 25.88 -0.88 -12.49
N TYR A 210 24.58 -1.02 -12.72
CA TYR A 210 23.97 -2.10 -13.50
C TYR A 210 23.46 -1.65 -14.87
N ASN A 211 23.75 -0.41 -15.28
CA ASN A 211 23.23 0.20 -16.51
C ASN A 211 21.70 0.14 -16.64
N LEU A 212 20.98 0.11 -15.51
CA LEU A 212 19.52 0.08 -15.49
C LEU A 212 18.95 1.49 -15.59
N THR A 213 17.92 1.64 -16.40
CA THR A 213 17.27 2.93 -16.61
C THR A 213 16.11 3.10 -15.62
N VAL A 214 16.11 4.24 -14.94
CA VAL A 214 15.04 4.67 -14.02
C VAL A 214 14.37 5.91 -14.60
N SER A 215 13.05 5.93 -14.70
CA SER A 215 12.33 7.11 -15.22
C SER A 215 11.03 7.36 -14.48
N GLU A 216 10.59 8.62 -14.48
CA GLU A 216 9.28 8.98 -13.94
C GLU A 216 8.18 8.83 -14.99
N LEU A 217 7.04 8.32 -14.55
CA LEU A 217 5.79 8.36 -15.29
C LEU A 217 4.79 9.21 -14.51
N THR A 218 4.67 10.48 -14.91
CA THR A 218 3.75 11.44 -14.29
C THR A 218 2.75 11.92 -15.34
N GLY A 219 1.60 12.49 -14.91
CA GLY A 219 0.58 12.96 -15.85
C GLY A 219 1.07 14.00 -16.86
N ASP A 220 2.08 14.78 -16.47
CA ASP A 220 2.69 15.81 -17.32
C ASP A 220 3.84 15.24 -18.17
N HIS A 221 4.34 14.06 -17.83
CA HIS A 221 5.47 13.40 -18.49
C HIS A 221 5.05 12.01 -18.96
N GLN A 222 4.48 11.97 -20.16
CA GLN A 222 4.12 10.73 -20.84
C GLN A 222 5.36 10.18 -21.55
N LEU A 223 5.85 9.03 -21.06
CA LEU A 223 6.88 8.28 -21.75
C LEU A 223 6.26 7.61 -22.98
N THR A 224 6.98 7.60 -24.11
CA THR A 224 6.56 6.83 -25.28
C THR A 224 6.66 5.33 -24.98
N ARG A 225 5.97 4.50 -25.77
CA ARG A 225 6.02 3.04 -25.61
C ARG A 225 7.46 2.52 -25.70
N GLU A 226 8.29 3.11 -26.56
CA GLU A 226 9.71 2.77 -26.69
C GLU A 226 10.49 3.14 -25.43
N GLN A 227 10.23 4.30 -24.84
CA GLN A 227 10.88 4.73 -23.60
C GLN A 227 10.48 3.86 -22.39
N ILE A 228 9.20 3.46 -22.32
CA ILE A 228 8.71 2.53 -21.30
C ILE A 228 9.38 1.16 -21.48
N ALA A 229 9.49 0.67 -22.73
CA ALA A 229 10.18 -0.57 -23.03
C ALA A 229 11.67 -0.52 -22.62
N ALA A 230 12.35 0.61 -22.81
CA ALA A 230 13.74 0.79 -22.42
C ALA A 230 13.96 1.01 -20.91
N THR A 231 12.92 1.35 -20.13
CA THR A 231 13.02 1.67 -18.69
C THR A 231 12.77 0.45 -17.83
N GLN A 232 13.64 0.15 -16.85
CA GLN A 232 13.45 -1.01 -15.95
C GLN A 232 12.72 -0.63 -14.66
N VAL A 233 13.00 0.55 -14.11
CA VAL A 233 12.33 1.04 -12.89
C VAL A 233 11.51 2.27 -13.21
N ILE A 234 10.19 2.16 -13.08
CA ILE A 234 9.25 3.24 -13.34
C ILE A 234 8.76 3.78 -12.01
N VAL A 235 8.99 5.07 -11.77
CA VAL A 235 8.55 5.75 -10.55
C VAL A 235 7.33 6.60 -10.89
N CYS A 236 6.18 6.34 -10.26
CA CYS A 236 4.93 7.01 -10.61
C CYS A 236 4.09 7.39 -9.39
N THR A 237 3.04 8.17 -9.61
CA THR A 237 2.04 8.49 -8.58
C THR A 237 0.82 7.59 -8.70
N LEU A 238 0.13 7.36 -7.58
CA LEU A 238 -1.00 6.40 -7.51
C LEU A 238 -2.12 6.71 -8.51
N LYS A 239 -2.37 8.00 -8.82
CA LYS A 239 -3.36 8.41 -9.82
C LYS A 239 -3.04 7.92 -11.24
N MET A 240 -1.77 7.69 -11.57
CA MET A 240 -1.36 7.28 -12.93
C MET A 240 -1.32 5.77 -13.10
N GLY A 241 -1.00 5.00 -12.05
CA GLY A 241 -0.98 3.53 -12.14
C GLY A 241 -2.33 2.93 -12.57
N HIS A 242 -3.44 3.57 -12.20
CA HIS A 242 -4.80 3.15 -12.57
C HIS A 242 -5.18 3.38 -14.04
N HIS A 243 -4.48 4.24 -14.78
CA HIS A 243 -4.82 4.54 -16.18
C HIS A 243 -4.11 3.64 -17.20
N TYR A 244 -3.06 2.91 -16.77
CA TYR A 244 -2.15 2.16 -17.65
C TYR A 244 -1.98 0.69 -17.24
N THR A 245 -2.80 0.19 -16.31
CA THR A 245 -2.97 -1.25 -16.02
C THR A 245 -4.28 -1.74 -16.62
#